data_AF-A0A924DUF8-F1
#
_entry.id   AF-A0A924DUF8-F1
#
_cell.length_a   1.000
_cell.length_b   1.000
_cell.length_c   1.000
_cell.angle_alpha   90.00
_cell.angle_beta   90.00
_cell.angle_gamma   90.00
#
_symmetry.space_group_name_H-M   'P 1'
#
loop_
_entity.id
_entity.type
_entity.pdbx_description
1 polymer ?
#
loop_
_entity_poly.entity_id
_entity_poly.type
_entity_poly.pdbx_seq_one_letter_code
_entity_poly.pdbx_strand_id
1 'polypeptide(L)'
;MKKIIFAATMSLLFVTTSYVFANDNGTKKELLADIKEETKKCAVQIISVSSESENVLNFESECSSLKILSSNEAQILIDGQWLTARITESGESDGGDLDDLAILNSEGKVLATKTNIPAYDSVVVAMAGDSDFKKIQKK
;
A
#
# COMPACT_ATOMS: atom_id res chain seq x y z
N MET A 1 -24.19 -6.10 -71.35
CA MET A 1 -24.44 -6.34 -69.92
C MET A 1 -23.25 -5.80 -69.13
N LYS A 2 -23.44 -4.73 -68.35
CA LYS A 2 -22.38 -4.05 -67.56
C LYS A 2 -22.14 -4.80 -66.25
N LYS A 3 -20.88 -5.07 -65.89
CA LYS A 3 -20.49 -5.43 -64.52
C LYS A 3 -19.56 -4.36 -63.97
N ILE A 4 -19.94 -3.82 -62.82
CA ILE A 4 -19.31 -2.72 -62.08
C ILE A 4 -18.29 -3.33 -61.12
N ILE A 5 -17.08 -2.77 -61.08
CA ILE A 5 -16.01 -3.11 -60.15
C ILE A 5 -16.14 -2.19 -58.93
N PHE A 6 -16.33 -2.76 -57.73
CA PHE A 6 -16.27 -2.03 -56.47
C PHE A 6 -14.88 -2.22 -55.86
N ALA A 7 -14.10 -1.15 -55.80
CA ALA A 7 -12.89 -1.06 -54.99
C ALA A 7 -13.26 -0.46 -53.63
N ALA A 8 -13.12 -1.23 -52.55
CA ALA A 8 -13.28 -0.75 -51.19
C ALA A 8 -11.90 -0.34 -50.65
N THR A 9 -11.65 0.95 -50.57
CA THR A 9 -10.48 1.54 -49.89
C THR A 9 -10.71 1.50 -48.37
N MET A 10 -9.95 0.65 -47.69
CA MET A 10 -9.96 0.50 -46.25
C MET A 10 -9.02 1.55 -45.64
N SER A 11 -9.59 2.64 -45.12
CA SER A 11 -8.87 3.66 -44.35
C SER A 11 -8.42 3.08 -43.01
N LEU A 12 -7.10 2.94 -42.84
CA LEU A 12 -6.46 2.64 -41.57
C LEU A 12 -6.41 3.93 -40.73
N LEU A 13 -7.25 4.04 -39.71
CA LEU A 13 -7.15 5.10 -38.69
C LEU A 13 -6.09 4.68 -37.67
N PHE A 14 -4.94 5.35 -37.71
CA PHE A 14 -3.95 5.32 -36.62
C PHE A 14 -4.52 6.10 -35.44
N VAL A 15 -4.97 5.39 -34.40
CA VAL A 15 -5.25 5.98 -33.09
C VAL A 15 -3.91 6.13 -32.39
N THR A 16 -3.33 7.34 -32.42
CA THR A 16 -2.20 7.69 -31.56
C THR A 16 -2.74 7.95 -30.17
N THR A 17 -2.68 6.95 -29.29
CA THR A 17 -2.94 7.12 -27.86
C THR A 17 -1.82 7.98 -27.29
N SER A 18 -2.11 9.26 -27.05
CA SER A 18 -1.22 10.17 -26.34
C SER A 18 -1.07 9.68 -24.90
N TYR A 19 0.11 9.18 -24.55
CA TYR A 19 0.48 8.94 -23.16
C TYR A 19 0.62 10.30 -22.46
N VAL A 20 -0.38 10.66 -21.67
CA VAL A 20 -0.28 11.77 -20.72
C VAL A 20 0.58 11.26 -19.57
N PHE A 21 1.84 11.68 -19.53
CA PHE A 21 2.72 11.43 -18.38
C PHE A 21 2.21 12.27 -17.21
N ALA A 22 1.51 11.61 -16.28
CA ALA A 22 1.10 12.20 -15.02
C ALA A 22 2.33 12.50 -14.14
N ASN A 23 2.22 13.60 -13.40
CA ASN A 23 3.24 14.15 -12.51
C ASN A 23 3.56 13.16 -11.36
N ASP A 24 4.74 12.54 -11.39
CA ASP A 24 5.15 11.36 -10.58
C ASP A 24 5.14 11.58 -9.05
N ASN A 25 5.12 12.83 -8.58
CA ASN A 25 5.06 13.13 -7.15
C ASN A 25 3.63 13.18 -6.59
N GLY A 26 2.63 13.48 -7.42
CA GLY A 26 1.23 13.49 -6.99
C GLY A 26 0.71 12.08 -6.71
N THR A 27 1.03 11.16 -7.62
CA THR A 27 0.62 9.75 -7.58
C THR A 27 1.20 9.00 -6.38
N LYS A 28 2.45 9.28 -5.99
CA LYS A 28 3.09 8.66 -4.81
C LYS A 28 2.43 9.08 -3.50
N LYS A 29 2.09 10.37 -3.37
CA LYS A 29 1.46 10.91 -2.17
C LYS A 29 0.03 10.40 -2.02
N GLU A 30 -0.70 10.34 -3.14
CA GLU A 30 -2.04 9.74 -3.21
C GLU A 30 -2.00 8.26 -2.82
N LEU A 31 -1.10 7.47 -3.40
CA LEU A 31 -0.94 6.06 -3.06
C LEU A 31 -0.66 5.83 -1.56
N LEU A 32 0.23 6.63 -0.95
CA LEU A 32 0.50 6.52 0.50
C LEU A 32 -0.71 6.92 1.34
N ALA A 33 -1.55 7.85 0.87
CA ALA A 33 -2.78 8.23 1.55
C ALA A 33 -3.83 7.11 1.46
N ASP A 34 -4.00 6.50 0.29
CA ASP A 34 -4.93 5.38 0.08
C ASP A 34 -4.54 4.17 0.94
N ILE A 35 -3.23 3.86 0.99
CA ILE A 35 -2.69 2.81 1.86
C ILE A 35 -2.96 3.11 3.33
N LYS A 36 -2.74 4.36 3.77
CA LYS A 36 -3.04 4.78 5.15
C LYS A 36 -4.52 4.58 5.47
N GLU A 37 -5.41 5.04 4.60
CA GLU A 37 -6.87 4.92 4.80
C GLU A 37 -7.32 3.46 4.87
N GLU A 38 -6.93 2.65 3.89
CA GLU A 38 -7.34 1.25 3.83
C GLU A 38 -6.72 0.44 4.99
N THR A 39 -5.47 0.76 5.40
CA THR A 39 -4.85 0.14 6.58
C THR A 39 -5.65 0.45 7.84
N LYS A 40 -5.99 1.72 8.09
CA LYS A 40 -6.76 2.12 9.29
C LYS A 40 -8.14 1.48 9.34
N LYS A 41 -8.77 1.36 8.19
CA LYS A 41 -10.09 0.73 8.05
C LYS A 41 -10.05 -0.76 8.37
N CYS A 42 -8.96 -1.44 8.04
CA CYS A 42 -8.90 -2.90 8.03
C CYS A 42 -8.04 -3.53 9.11
N ALA A 43 -7.12 -2.78 9.70
CA ALA A 43 -6.28 -3.25 10.80
C ALA A 43 -6.99 -3.04 12.13
N VAL A 44 -6.93 -4.07 12.97
CA VAL A 44 -7.38 -4.02 14.36
C VAL A 44 -6.23 -4.31 15.29
N GLN A 45 -6.21 -3.58 16.39
CA GLN A 45 -5.21 -3.74 17.43
C GLN A 45 -5.73 -4.75 18.45
N ILE A 46 -5.04 -5.87 18.60
CA ILE A 46 -5.38 -6.86 19.61
C ILE A 46 -4.70 -6.46 20.91
N ILE A 47 -5.50 -6.31 21.95
CA ILE A 47 -5.04 -5.85 23.26
C ILE A 47 -5.30 -6.89 24.34
N SER A 48 -4.40 -6.93 25.32
CA SER A 48 -4.62 -7.53 26.62
C SER A 48 -4.89 -6.42 27.63
N VAL A 49 -5.93 -6.59 28.43
CA VAL A 49 -6.27 -5.66 29.51
C VAL A 49 -6.04 -6.38 30.83
N SER A 50 -5.10 -5.86 31.61
CA SER A 50 -4.87 -6.25 33.00
C SER A 50 -5.45 -5.19 33.95
N SER A 51 -5.43 -5.45 35.26
CA SER A 51 -5.87 -4.47 36.26
C SER A 51 -5.07 -3.18 36.27
N GLU A 52 -3.86 -3.17 35.69
CA GLU A 52 -2.90 -2.07 35.80
C GLU A 52 -2.49 -1.47 34.44
N SER A 53 -2.71 -2.18 33.34
CA SER A 53 -2.27 -1.73 32.01
C SER A 53 -3.04 -2.38 30.87
N GLU A 54 -3.13 -1.63 29.77
CA GLU A 54 -3.48 -2.14 28.45
C GLU A 54 -2.18 -2.40 27.67
N ASN A 55 -2.01 -3.62 27.17
CA ASN A 55 -0.84 -4.00 26.39
C ASN A 55 -1.29 -4.41 24.98
N VAL A 56 -0.60 -3.85 23.98
CA VAL A 56 -0.78 -4.25 22.58
C VAL A 56 -0.10 -5.59 22.38
N LEU A 57 -0.85 -6.59 21.94
CA LEU A 57 -0.32 -7.93 21.69
C LEU A 57 0.15 -8.09 20.24
N ASN A 58 -0.72 -7.77 19.29
CA ASN A 58 -0.42 -7.79 17.86
C ASN A 58 -1.43 -6.94 17.07
N PHE A 59 -1.28 -6.96 15.75
CA PHE A 59 -2.29 -6.48 14.81
C PHE A 59 -2.88 -7.66 14.04
N GLU A 60 -4.18 -7.59 13.80
CA GLU A 60 -4.90 -8.52 12.92
C GLU A 60 -5.61 -7.73 11.82
N SER A 61 -5.99 -8.40 10.74
CA SER A 61 -6.83 -7.80 9.72
C SER A 61 -8.26 -8.34 9.79
N GLU A 62 -9.23 -7.43 9.71
CA GLU A 62 -10.66 -7.77 9.59
C GLU A 62 -11.19 -7.68 8.15
N CYS A 63 -10.34 -7.28 7.19
CA CYS A 63 -10.70 -7.19 5.77
C CYS A 63 -9.92 -8.19 4.91
N SER A 64 -10.46 -8.53 3.74
CA SER A 64 -9.74 -9.29 2.72
C SER A 64 -8.72 -8.47 1.92
N SER A 65 -8.76 -7.14 2.04
CA SER A 65 -7.87 -6.19 1.34
C SER A 65 -6.54 -5.97 2.06
N LEU A 66 -6.35 -6.47 3.28
CA LEU A 66 -5.11 -6.37 4.03
C LEU A 66 -4.69 -7.74 4.55
N LYS A 67 -3.41 -8.10 4.34
CA LYS A 67 -2.80 -9.32 4.84
C LYS A 67 -1.53 -8.97 5.58
N ILE A 68 -1.50 -9.26 6.88
CA ILE A 68 -0.31 -9.06 7.71
C ILE A 68 0.49 -10.35 7.65
N LEU A 69 1.70 -10.29 7.07
CA LEU A 69 2.56 -11.46 6.89
C LEU A 69 3.54 -11.61 8.06
N SER A 70 4.04 -10.49 8.56
CA SER A 70 4.92 -10.39 9.73
C SER A 70 4.85 -8.99 10.34
N SER A 71 5.64 -8.72 11.38
CA SER A 71 5.83 -7.36 11.91
C SER A 71 6.39 -6.41 10.85
N ASN A 72 7.17 -6.90 9.89
CA ASN A 72 7.91 -6.05 8.97
C ASN A 72 7.34 -6.05 7.54
N GLU A 73 6.32 -6.86 7.28
CA GLU A 73 5.76 -7.03 5.94
C GLU A 73 4.25 -7.27 5.95
N ALA A 74 3.55 -6.55 5.09
CA ALA A 74 2.13 -6.71 4.83
C ALA A 74 1.83 -6.58 3.33
N GLN A 75 0.71 -7.14 2.90
CA GLN A 75 0.15 -6.90 1.57
C GLN A 75 -1.16 -6.14 1.69
N ILE A 76 -1.37 -5.18 0.80
CA ILE A 76 -2.58 -4.35 0.75
C ILE A 76 -3.11 -4.25 -0.69
N LEU A 77 -4.43 -4.34 -0.85
CA LEU A 77 -5.11 -4.28 -2.14
C LEU A 77 -5.57 -2.84 -2.39
N ILE A 78 -4.94 -2.15 -3.34
CA ILE A 78 -5.28 -0.78 -3.76
C ILE A 78 -5.57 -0.81 -5.26
N ASP A 79 -6.71 -0.26 -5.67
CA ASP A 79 -7.15 -0.22 -7.08
C ASP A 79 -7.06 -1.57 -7.83
N GLY A 80 -7.37 -2.67 -7.11
CA GLY A 80 -7.33 -4.02 -7.65
C GLY A 80 -5.93 -4.63 -7.79
N GLN A 81 -4.89 -3.95 -7.29
CA GLN A 81 -3.51 -4.42 -7.29
C GLN A 81 -3.03 -4.76 -5.88
N TRP A 82 -2.44 -5.95 -5.70
CA TRP A 82 -1.75 -6.31 -4.47
C TRP A 82 -0.39 -5.62 -4.43
N LEU A 83 -0.21 -4.76 -3.43
CA LEU A 83 1.02 -4.07 -3.14
C LEU A 83 1.63 -4.65 -1.87
N THR A 84 2.95 -4.75 -1.83
CA THR A 84 3.69 -5.18 -0.64
C THR A 84 4.22 -3.96 0.08
N ALA A 85 3.92 -3.81 1.36
CA ALA A 85 4.54 -2.85 2.25
C ALA A 85 5.62 -3.57 3.07
N ARG A 86 6.82 -2.98 3.12
CA ARG A 86 7.94 -3.51 3.90
C ARG A 86 8.62 -2.39 4.67
N ILE A 87 8.88 -2.62 5.95
CA ILE A 87 9.78 -1.78 6.74
C ILE A 87 11.17 -2.40 6.83
N THR A 88 12.17 -1.57 6.76
CA THR A 88 13.58 -1.91 6.98
C THR A 88 14.24 -0.79 7.77
N GLU A 89 15.21 -1.12 8.61
CA GLU A 89 15.99 -0.12 9.34
C GLU A 89 16.54 0.94 8.37
N SER A 90 16.39 2.21 8.75
CA SER A 90 16.85 3.33 7.95
C SER A 90 18.37 3.44 7.97
N GLY A 91 18.98 3.93 6.88
CA GLY A 91 20.40 4.26 6.87
C GLY A 91 20.79 5.38 7.83
N GLU A 92 19.82 6.18 8.27
CA GLU A 92 19.99 7.28 9.24
C GLU A 92 19.70 6.85 10.69
N SER A 93 19.43 5.55 10.92
CA SER A 93 19.16 4.98 12.24
C SER A 93 20.38 5.11 13.16
N ASP A 94 20.16 5.59 14.39
CA ASP A 94 21.13 5.52 15.49
C ASP A 94 20.60 4.59 16.59
N GLY A 95 20.89 3.30 16.41
CA GLY A 95 20.48 2.26 17.37
C GLY A 95 19.07 1.71 17.15
N GLY A 96 18.56 1.76 15.91
CA GLY A 96 17.27 1.17 15.54
C GLY A 96 16.08 2.08 15.81
N ASP A 97 16.28 3.39 15.92
CA ASP A 97 15.23 4.35 16.23
C ASP A 97 14.41 4.77 14.99
N LEU A 98 14.95 4.51 13.80
CA LEU A 98 14.33 4.88 12.51
C LEU A 98 14.23 3.71 11.53
N ASP A 99 13.10 3.65 10.85
CA ASP A 99 12.81 2.75 9.74
C ASP A 99 12.55 3.54 8.44
N ASP A 100 12.65 2.84 7.31
CA ASP A 100 12.13 3.24 6.01
C ASP A 100 10.99 2.30 5.61
N LEU A 101 9.87 2.86 5.17
CA LEU A 101 8.76 2.11 4.58
C LEU A 101 8.85 2.15 3.06
N ALA A 102 8.84 0.98 2.42
CA ALA A 102 8.77 0.84 0.97
C ALA A 102 7.47 0.14 0.55
N ILE A 103 6.83 0.67 -0.49
CA ILE A 103 5.68 0.07 -1.16
C ILE A 103 6.14 -0.49 -2.50
N LEU A 104 5.95 -1.78 -2.71
CA LEU A 104 6.39 -2.52 -3.89
C LEU A 104 5.20 -3.10 -4.66
N ASN A 105 5.32 -3.15 -5.98
CA ASN A 105 4.38 -3.91 -6.81
C ASN A 105 4.73 -5.42 -6.81
N SER A 106 3.96 -6.22 -7.56
CA SER A 106 4.17 -7.67 -7.71
C SER A 106 5.51 -8.07 -8.34
N GLU A 107 6.18 -7.15 -9.04
CA GLU A 107 7.50 -7.36 -9.64
C GLU A 107 8.65 -6.99 -8.68
N GLY A 108 8.32 -6.49 -7.48
CA GLY A 108 9.31 -5.97 -6.52
C GLY A 108 9.83 -4.57 -6.86
N LYS A 109 9.17 -3.84 -7.76
CA LYS A 109 9.50 -2.44 -8.06
C LYS A 109 8.91 -1.53 -6.98
N VAL A 110 9.74 -0.66 -6.42
CA VAL A 110 9.32 0.37 -5.47
C VAL A 110 8.45 1.41 -6.18
N LEU A 111 7.22 1.58 -5.69
CA LEU A 111 6.25 2.57 -6.15
C LEU A 111 6.29 3.84 -5.30
N ALA A 112 6.43 3.69 -3.99
CA ALA A 112 6.51 4.80 -3.05
C ALA A 112 7.40 4.42 -1.86
N THR A 113 7.98 5.44 -1.23
CA THR A 113 8.76 5.29 0.01
C THR A 113 8.39 6.37 1.00
N LYS A 114 8.55 6.06 2.28
CA LYS A 114 8.51 7.02 3.38
C LYS A 114 9.71 6.72 4.27
N THR A 115 10.70 7.60 4.23
CA THR A 115 11.99 7.39 4.90
C THR A 115 12.02 8.05 6.27
N ASN A 116 12.93 7.59 7.14
CA ASN A 116 13.20 8.17 8.46
C ASN A 116 11.93 8.27 9.32
N ILE A 117 11.10 7.23 9.29
CA ILE A 117 9.94 7.13 10.19
C ILE A 117 10.38 6.52 11.51
N PRO A 118 9.72 6.84 12.63
CA PRO A 118 9.98 6.14 13.88
C PRO A 118 9.89 4.62 13.72
N ALA A 119 10.79 3.87 14.35
CA ALA A 119 10.73 2.42 14.40
C ALA A 119 9.53 1.97 15.24
N TYR A 120 8.48 1.49 14.58
CA TYR A 120 7.20 1.14 15.24
C TYR A 120 7.05 -0.34 15.61
N ASP A 121 8.07 -1.17 15.32
CA ASP A 121 8.01 -2.64 15.43
C ASP A 121 6.82 -3.28 14.67
N SER A 122 6.18 -2.53 13.77
CA SER A 122 4.97 -2.93 13.07
C SER A 122 4.77 -2.12 11.78
N VAL A 123 4.80 -2.83 10.65
CA VAL A 123 4.50 -2.31 9.31
C VAL A 123 3.10 -1.72 9.24
N VAL A 124 2.16 -2.23 10.05
CA VAL A 124 0.78 -1.73 10.11
C VAL A 124 0.76 -0.30 10.65
N VAL A 125 1.51 -0.03 11.72
CA VAL A 125 1.64 1.30 12.30
C VAL A 125 2.41 2.21 11.34
N ALA A 126 3.46 1.71 10.69
CA ALA A 126 4.22 2.47 9.69
C ALA A 126 3.34 2.93 8.51
N MET A 127 2.47 2.05 8.00
CA MET A 127 1.50 2.36 6.93
C MET A 127 0.43 3.36 7.38
N ALA A 128 -0.15 3.18 8.57
CA ALA A 128 -1.17 4.08 9.09
C ALA A 128 -0.60 5.45 9.52
N GLY A 129 0.66 5.48 9.95
CA GLY A 129 1.37 6.66 10.42
C GLY A 129 0.91 7.21 11.78
N ASP A 130 0.09 6.47 12.52
CA ASP A 130 -0.38 6.78 13.89
C ASP A 130 -1.02 5.51 14.52
N SER A 131 -1.53 5.62 15.76
CA SER A 131 -2.00 4.50 16.60
C SER A 131 -3.52 4.44 16.82
N ASP A 132 -4.32 5.17 16.03
CA ASP A 132 -5.78 5.24 16.18
C ASP A 132 -6.49 4.02 15.54
N PHE A 133 -6.15 2.82 16.00
CA PHE A 133 -6.74 1.58 15.51
C PHE A 133 -7.95 1.16 16.35
N LYS A 134 -8.91 0.49 15.71
CA LYS A 134 -9.97 -0.22 16.42
C LYS A 134 -9.35 -1.32 17.29
N LYS A 135 -9.69 -1.33 18.57
CA LYS A 135 -9.15 -2.27 19.55
C LYS A 135 -10.07 -3.47 19.76
N ILE A 136 -9.50 -4.67 19.83
CA ILE A 136 -10.19 -5.91 20.18
C ILE A 136 -9.50 -6.53 21.38
N GLN A 137 -10.24 -6.68 22.47
CA GLN A 137 -9.75 -7.35 23.67
C GLN A 137 -9.83 -8.87 23.48
N LYS A 138 -8.70 -9.56 23.62
CA LYS A 138 -8.69 -11.02 23.80
C LYS A 138 -8.55 -11.33 25.29
N LYS A 139 -9.40 -12.25 25.77
CA LYS A 139 -9.40 -12.75 27.14
C LYS A 139 -8.42 -13.90 27.28
#